data_AF-A0A972H6P5-F1
#
_entry.id   AF-A0A972H6P5-F1
#
_cell.length_a   1.000
_cell.length_b   1.000
_cell.length_c   1.000
_cell.angle_alpha   90.00
_cell.angle_beta   90.00
_cell.angle_gamma   90.00
#
_symmetry.space_group_name_H-M   'P 1'
#
loop_
_entity.id
_entity.type
_entity.pdbx_description
1 polymer ?
#
loop_
_entity_poly.entity_id
_entity_poly.type
_entity_poly.pdbx_seq_one_letter_code
_entity_poly.pdbx_strand_id
1 'polypeptide(L)' 'MKMTVNNKCIRVEVIDIGGVGNSSIVLIGDAEVISSISHFDTPADSLVFSPNIPLNPVNRNLEKTKPDPP' A
#
# COMPACT_ATOMS: atom_id res chain seq x y z
N MET A 1 13.71 6.50 -35.92
CA MET A 1 12.26 6.80 -35.94
C MET A 1 12.09 8.30 -35.73
N LYS A 2 11.19 8.97 -36.46
CA LYS A 2 10.94 10.42 -36.32
C LYS A 2 9.56 10.61 -35.68
N MET A 3 9.53 10.81 -34.37
CA MET A 3 8.32 11.13 -33.62
C MET A 3 7.98 12.60 -33.85
N THR A 4 6.83 12.88 -34.46
CA THR A 4 6.34 14.25 -34.63
C THR A 4 5.23 14.49 -33.62
N VAL A 5 5.56 15.13 -32.50
CA VAL A 5 4.58 15.45 -31.45
C VAL A 5 3.87 16.74 -31.82
N ASN A 6 2.58 16.63 -32.16
CA ASN A 6 1.73 17.79 -32.46
C ASN A 6 0.77 17.99 -31.30
N ASN A 7 1.17 18.79 -30.30
CA ASN A 7 0.37 19.02 -29.11
C ASN A 7 -0.78 19.99 -29.44
N LYS A 8 -1.98 19.46 -29.70
CA LYS A 8 -3.16 20.24 -30.09
C LYS A 8 -3.82 21.04 -28.95
N CYS A 9 -3.10 21.30 -27.86
CA CYS A 9 -3.64 21.86 -26.61
C CYS A 9 -4.81 21.01 -26.08
N ILE A 10 -4.50 20.00 -25.26
CA ILE A 10 -5.54 19.32 -24.49
C ILE A 10 -6.17 20.36 -23.54
N ARG A 11 -7.41 20.74 -23.82
CA ARG A 11 -8.20 21.58 -22.92
C ARG A 11 -9.00 20.66 -22.00
N VAL A 12 -8.57 20.58 -20.75
CA VAL A 12 -9.36 19.94 -19.70
C VAL A 12 -10.06 21.04 -18.91
N GLU A 13 -11.39 21.04 -18.92
CA GLU A 13 -12.19 22.09 -18.30
C GLU A 13 -12.37 21.85 -16.80
N VAL A 14 -12.87 20.66 -16.43
CA VAL A 14 -13.05 20.28 -15.04
C VAL A 14 -12.64 18.82 -14.86
N ILE A 15 -11.90 18.57 -13.78
CA ILE A 15 -11.63 17.24 -13.25
C ILE A 15 -12.09 17.26 -11.79
N ASP A 16 -13.04 16.40 -11.46
CA ASP A 16 -13.52 16.23 -10.10
C ASP A 16 -13.15 14.82 -9.61
N ILE A 17 -12.28 14.74 -8.60
CA ILE A 17 -11.79 13.48 -8.01
C ILE A 17 -12.22 13.45 -6.55
N GLY A 18 -13.30 12.71 -6.27
CA GLY A 18 -13.88 12.61 -4.92
C GLY A 18 -13.06 11.78 -3.91
N GLY A 19 -12.03 11.06 -4.36
CA GLY A 19 -11.12 10.30 -3.50
C GLY A 19 -10.13 9.45 -4.29
N VAL A 20 -8.94 9.27 -3.73
CA VAL A 20 -7.92 8.36 -4.25
C VAL A 20 -7.50 7.39 -3.14
N GLY A 21 -7.32 6.12 -3.49
CA GLY A 21 -6.77 5.12 -2.58
C GLY A 21 -5.24 5.15 -2.57
N ASN A 22 -4.63 4.31 -1.72
CA ASN A 22 -3.17 4.14 -1.74
C ASN A 22 -2.69 3.69 -3.14
N SER A 23 -1.55 4.23 -3.57
CA SER A 23 -0.91 3.91 -4.85
C SER A 23 -1.75 4.23 -6.09
N SER A 24 -2.36 5.42 -6.14
CA SER A 24 -3.14 5.87 -7.30
C SER A 24 -2.34 6.83 -8.19
N ILE A 25 -2.53 6.72 -9.51
CA ILE A 25 -1.97 7.62 -10.53
C ILE A 25 -3.09 8.05 -11.48
N VAL A 26 -3.14 9.35 -11.81
CA VAL A 26 -4.05 9.92 -12.81
C VAL A 26 -3.21 10.55 -13.91
N LEU A 27 -3.37 10.07 -15.15
CA LEU A 27 -2.62 10.54 -16.31
C LEU A 27 -3.58 11.23 -17.29
N ILE A 28 -3.23 12.45 -17.69
CA ILE A 28 -4.00 13.27 -18.63
C ILE A 28 -3.05 13.68 -19.74
N GLY A 29 -3.29 13.16 -20.93
CA GLY A 29 -2.38 13.34 -22.04
C GLY A 29 -2.68 12.35 -23.15
N ASP A 30 -2.01 12.55 -24.28
CA ASP A 30 -1.88 11.50 -25.29
C ASP A 30 -0.70 10.60 -24.91
N ALA A 31 -0.89 9.29 -24.96
CA ALA A 31 0.14 8.32 -24.66
C ALA A 31 0.03 7.16 -25.64
N GLU A 32 1.07 6.94 -26.44
CA GLU A 32 1.16 5.79 -27.34
C GLU A 32 1.24 4.47 -26.54
N VAL A 33 1.96 4.49 -25.42
CA VAL A 33 2.07 3.36 -24.48
C VAL A 33 2.18 3.91 -23.06
N ILE A 34 1.42 3.32 -22.14
CA ILE A 34 1.57 3.52 -20.69
C ILE A 34 2.05 2.20 -20.10
N SER A 35 3.26 2.17 -19.55
CA SER A 35 3.79 1.02 -18.83
C SER A 35 3.79 1.30 -17.32
N SER A 36 3.18 0.40 -16.55
CA SER A 36 3.25 0.42 -15.09
C SER A 36 4.20 -0.68 -14.65
N ILE A 37 5.32 -0.29 -14.03
CA ILE A 37 6.28 -1.22 -13.46
C ILE A 37 6.20 -1.14 -11.94
N SER A 38 6.08 -2.29 -11.29
CA SER A 38 6.28 -2.41 -9.85
C SER A 38 7.62 -3.09 -9.64
N HIS A 39 8.59 -2.37 -9.08
CA HIS A 39 9.84 -2.96 -8.64
C HIS A 39 9.68 -3.38 -7.18
N PHE A 40 9.73 -4.69 -6.94
CA PHE A 40 9.85 -5.22 -5.59
C PHE A 40 11.33 -5.21 -5.21
N ASP A 41 11.70 -4.29 -4.32
CA ASP A 41 13.06 -4.17 -3.76
C ASP A 41 13.21 -4.98 -2.45
N THR A 42 12.40 -6.02 -2.28
CA THR A 42 12.46 -6.90 -1.11
C THR A 42 13.17 -8.19 -1.53
N PRO A 43 14.44 -8.39 -1.16
CA PRO A 43 15.14 -9.65 -1.37
C PRO A 43 14.37 -10.83 -0.78
N ALA A 44 14.52 -12.04 -1.33
CA ALA A 44 13.85 -13.24 -0.84
C ALA A 44 14.12 -13.52 0.66
N ASP A 45 15.29 -13.12 1.15
CA ASP A 45 15.70 -13.28 2.56
C ASP A 45 15.05 -12.26 3.51
N SER A 46 14.33 -11.26 2.99
CA SER A 46 13.63 -10.26 3.80
C SER A 46 12.25 -10.73 4.29
N LEU A 47 11.89 -11.99 4.02
CA LEU A 47 10.71 -12.62 4.58
C LEU A 47 10.91 -12.85 6.10
N VAL A 48 10.52 -11.86 6.90
CA VAL A 48 10.52 -11.99 8.37
C VAL A 48 9.35 -12.86 8.79
N PHE A 49 9.60 -14.17 8.94
CA PHE A 49 8.70 -15.01 9.74
C PHE A 49 8.77 -14.53 11.18
N SER A 50 7.81 -13.69 11.60
CA SER A 50 7.52 -13.61 13.03
C SER A 50 7.00 -14.98 13.43
N PRO A 51 7.60 -15.67 14.41
CA PRO A 51 6.98 -16.86 14.96
C PRO A 51 5.55 -16.48 15.36
N ASN A 52 4.57 -17.27 14.95
CA ASN A 52 3.20 -17.12 15.43
C ASN A 52 3.25 -17.27 16.95
N ILE A 53 3.36 -16.16 17.69
CA ILE A 53 3.20 -16.17 19.13
C ILE A 53 1.69 -16.30 19.31
N PRO A 54 1.18 -17.45 19.77
CA PRO A 54 -0.22 -17.55 20.11
C PRO A 54 -0.45 -16.51 21.20
N LEU A 55 -1.29 -15.51 20.93
CA LEU A 55 -1.76 -14.62 21.97
C LEU A 55 -2.58 -15.51 22.91
N ASN A 56 -1.95 -16.01 23.96
CA ASN A 56 -2.67 -16.73 24.99
C ASN A 56 -3.76 -15.77 25.50
N PRO A 57 -5.05 -16.17 25.42
CA PRO A 57 -6.10 -15.35 26.00
C PRO A 57 -5.73 -15.12 27.46
N VAL A 58 -5.69 -13.86 27.89
CA VAL A 58 -5.46 -13.49 29.29
C VAL A 58 -6.54 -14.17 30.12
N ASN A 59 -6.18 -15.26 30.78
CA ASN A 59 -7.09 -16.00 31.63
C ASN A 59 -7.21 -15.22 32.94
N ARG A 60 -8.11 -14.23 32.97
CA ARG A 60 -8.38 -13.30 34.09
C ARG A 60 -8.73 -14.00 35.42
N ASN A 61 -8.89 -15.33 35.42
CA ASN A 61 -9.26 -16.11 36.60
C ASN A 61 -8.08 -16.60 37.45
N LEU A 62 -6.82 -16.40 37.02
CA LEU A 62 -5.64 -16.87 37.78
C LEU A 62 -5.11 -15.86 38.83
N GLU A 63 -5.60 -14.61 38.84
CA GLU A 63 -5.19 -13.62 39.86
C GLU A 63 -5.94 -13.76 41.19
N LYS A 64 -7.01 -14.57 41.26
CA LYS A 64 -7.81 -14.72 42.49
C LYS A 64 -7.26 -15.74 43.50
N THR A 65 -6.14 -16.40 43.21
CA THR A 65 -5.61 -17.47 44.06
C THR A 65 -4.26 -17.17 44.69
N LYS A 66 -3.73 -15.95 44.60
CA LYS A 66 -2.52 -15.61 45.34
C LYS A 66 -2.93 -15.19 46.76
N PRO A 67 -2.63 -15.97 47.81
CA PRO A 67 -2.83 -15.52 49.17
C PRO A 67 -1.93 -14.32 49.44
N ASP A 68 -2.44 -13.37 50.23
CA ASP A 68 -1.71 -12.16 50.60
C ASP A 68 -0.38 -12.52 51.27
N PRO A 69 0.72 -11.82 50.93
CA PRO A 69 1.99 -12.04 51.58
C PRO A 69 1.91 -11.71 53.08
N PRO A 70 2.70 -12.41 53.92
CA PRO A 70 2.72 -12.17 55.36
C PRO A 70 3.20 -10.76 55.74
#